data_AF-U1HIW8-F1
#
_entry.id   AF-U1HIW8-F1
#
_cell.length_a   1.000
_cell.length_b   1.000
_cell.length_c   1.000
_cell.angle_alpha   90.00
_cell.angle_beta   90.00
_cell.angle_gamma   90.00
#
_symmetry.space_group_name_H-M   'P 1'
#
loop_
_entity.id
_entity.type
_entity.pdbx_description
1 polymer ?
#
loop_
_entity_poly.entity_id
_entity_poly.type
_entity_poly.pdbx_seq_one_letter_code
_entity_poly.pdbx_strand_id
1 'polypeptide(L)'
;MVEKKCVEIDQQQAATTNKLTNEQWQALIALHRTLLHEHHDFFLASQHPSSSPALKRLATKYAMPARMWRHGIHSFLELLRHRLPDSLDHMLSFVYLAYSMMALLMESVPSFEETWIECLGDLARYRMAIEEADLRDREVWAGVARMWYDKAADKSPNVGRIQHHLAVLARPNIVQQLFYYSKALVSVIPFPNARESVMLLFNPFLATGEIASQRYPVVEAAFVKAAAIQFTRGSIEMYNGLVEQFLFALDRHIGRVTTKFRVQGPELASTICATLFDFGNVDSYLWKAFSSYDAQLQATLENQKASTGQTIISAEQEANLKEEQLQAYFRSVNDRTEHPKAVHSSRDSTTKDATFSGAQDAVAHACHLFDSSIEVVFQRVGDRNVVPFAHVVLAFLKSLAHVPDAMLYVEGQVPWKSIVTFLNTIGRSGALSSRYEGSAFPQPLSGTGRQLPEDFIMRGLVWAKHYYPPRFFEGEVVDEDERTLELPSHAAPRAERCLWLGIQLASLGRWIRYDSQTQQFAVTEFVRGLESYRTYTFDTRSPTMSVEREDTFMIDVKS
;
A
#
# COMPACT_ATOMS: atom_id res chain seq x y z
N MET A 1 19.21 -3.70 -38.93
CA MET A 1 20.04 -2.59 -39.45
C MET A 1 19.55 -1.24 -38.93
N VAL A 2 18.23 -0.97 -38.93
CA VAL A 2 17.64 0.28 -38.43
C VAL A 2 17.88 0.51 -36.93
N GLU A 3 17.71 -0.50 -36.07
CA GLU A 3 17.92 -0.36 -34.62
C GLU A 3 19.32 0.15 -34.27
N LYS A 4 20.36 -0.48 -34.85
CA LYS A 4 21.75 -0.07 -34.67
C LYS A 4 21.95 1.40 -35.06
N LYS A 5 21.34 1.83 -36.16
CA LYS A 5 21.41 3.22 -36.63
C LYS A 5 20.73 4.20 -35.66
N CYS A 6 19.57 3.83 -35.09
CA CYS A 6 18.91 4.63 -34.05
C CYS A 6 19.82 4.80 -32.84
N VAL A 7 20.37 3.70 -32.33
CA VAL A 7 21.29 3.72 -31.17
C VAL A 7 22.52 4.60 -31.42
N GLU A 8 23.17 4.44 -32.57
CA GLU A 8 24.37 5.22 -32.91
C GLU A 8 24.06 6.72 -33.05
N ILE A 9 22.97 7.08 -33.72
CA ILE A 9 22.59 8.47 -33.94
C ILE A 9 22.12 9.11 -32.62
N ASP A 10 21.30 8.44 -31.82
CA ASP A 10 20.87 8.93 -30.50
C ASP A 10 22.07 9.22 -29.61
N GLN A 11 23.05 8.31 -29.56
CA GLN A 11 24.28 8.50 -28.79
C GLN A 11 25.11 9.68 -29.29
N GLN A 12 25.25 9.84 -30.61
CA GLN A 12 25.95 10.98 -31.20
C GLN A 12 25.24 12.30 -30.88
N GLN A 13 23.91 12.34 -30.99
CA GLN A 13 23.14 13.54 -30.70
C GLN A 13 23.11 13.89 -29.22
N ALA A 14 23.06 12.90 -28.33
CA ALA A 14 23.15 13.08 -26.89
C ALA A 14 24.53 13.61 -26.43
N ALA A 15 25.60 13.28 -27.17
CA ALA A 15 26.95 13.77 -26.89
C ALA A 15 27.21 15.21 -27.38
N THR A 16 26.26 15.83 -28.10
CA THR A 16 26.40 17.19 -28.63
C THR A 16 25.36 18.13 -28.05
N THR A 17 25.69 19.42 -27.96
CA THR A 17 24.75 20.47 -27.54
C THR A 17 24.26 21.32 -28.72
N ASN A 18 24.72 21.03 -29.94
CA ASN A 18 24.32 21.76 -31.14
C ASN A 18 22.80 21.73 -31.31
N LYS A 19 22.22 22.88 -31.67
CA LYS A 19 20.78 22.99 -31.93
C LYS A 19 20.45 22.25 -33.21
N LEU A 20 19.45 21.37 -33.14
CA LEU A 20 18.92 20.68 -34.31
C LEU A 20 17.85 21.52 -34.99
N THR A 21 17.86 21.48 -36.31
CA THR A 21 16.81 22.06 -37.16
C THR A 21 15.54 21.21 -37.13
N ASN A 22 14.41 21.79 -37.51
CA ASN A 22 13.14 21.05 -37.59
C ASN A 22 13.23 19.87 -38.54
N GLU A 23 13.93 20.03 -39.68
CA GLU A 23 14.14 18.96 -40.65
C GLU A 23 14.96 17.80 -40.07
N GLN A 24 15.97 18.12 -39.24
CA GLN A 24 16.76 17.09 -38.54
C GLN A 24 15.91 16.35 -37.51
N TRP A 25 15.09 17.05 -36.72
CA TRP A 25 14.17 16.39 -35.78
C TRP A 25 13.16 15.50 -36.48
N GLN A 26 12.56 15.97 -37.58
CA GLN A 26 11.64 15.18 -38.40
C GLN A 26 12.33 13.93 -38.97
N ALA A 27 13.59 14.04 -39.39
CA ALA A 27 14.37 12.89 -39.85
C ALA A 27 14.63 11.86 -38.74
N LEU A 28 14.91 12.30 -37.51
CA LEU A 28 15.05 11.41 -36.35
C LEU A 28 13.72 10.73 -36.00
N ILE A 29 12.61 11.49 -35.96
CA ILE A 29 11.27 10.91 -35.74
C ILE A 29 10.94 9.88 -36.83
N ALA A 30 11.23 10.18 -38.10
CA ALA A 30 11.01 9.24 -39.20
C ALA A 30 11.85 7.97 -39.07
N LEU A 31 13.09 8.09 -38.61
CA LEU A 31 13.96 6.94 -38.33
C LEU A 31 13.38 6.04 -37.23
N HIS A 32 12.95 6.63 -36.11
CA HIS A 32 12.34 5.88 -35.01
C HIS A 32 10.97 5.29 -35.41
N ARG A 33 10.17 6.02 -36.18
CA ARG A 33 8.91 5.50 -36.76
C ARG A 33 9.17 4.23 -37.57
N THR A 34 10.17 4.23 -38.45
CA THR A 34 10.55 3.05 -39.22
C THR A 34 10.95 1.89 -38.30
N LEU A 35 11.77 2.14 -37.28
CA LEU A 35 12.15 1.09 -36.32
C LEU A 35 10.92 0.48 -35.62
N LEU A 36 9.97 1.30 -35.20
CA LEU A 36 8.74 0.84 -34.55
C LEU A 36 7.86 0.01 -35.48
N HIS A 37 7.76 0.38 -36.77
CA HIS A 37 7.06 -0.44 -37.77
C HIS A 37 7.74 -1.79 -38.02
N GLU A 38 9.08 -1.83 -38.09
CA GLU A 38 9.83 -3.09 -38.23
C GLU A 38 9.60 -4.02 -37.03
N HIS A 39 9.56 -3.46 -35.81
CA HIS A 39 9.19 -4.23 -34.62
C HIS A 39 7.75 -4.74 -34.68
N HIS A 40 6.81 -3.88 -35.07
CA HIS A 40 5.41 -4.24 -35.21
C HIS A 40 5.20 -5.38 -36.21
N ASP A 41 5.80 -5.29 -37.40
CA ASP A 41 5.71 -6.32 -38.43
C ASP A 41 6.34 -7.64 -37.96
N PHE A 42 7.47 -7.56 -37.25
CA PHE A 42 8.08 -8.72 -36.60
C PHE A 42 7.12 -9.37 -35.57
N PHE A 43 6.43 -8.59 -34.75
CA PHE A 43 5.49 -9.14 -33.76
C PHE A 43 4.27 -9.76 -34.43
N LEU A 44 3.67 -9.10 -35.42
CA LEU A 44 2.55 -9.66 -36.17
C LEU A 44 2.93 -10.98 -36.85
N ALA A 45 4.08 -11.05 -37.50
CA ALA A 45 4.54 -12.27 -38.15
C ALA A 45 4.88 -13.37 -37.12
N SER A 46 5.63 -13.03 -36.07
CA SER A 46 6.09 -14.03 -35.11
C SER A 46 4.97 -14.58 -34.22
N GLN A 47 3.98 -13.75 -33.87
CA GLN A 47 2.87 -14.12 -32.99
C GLN A 47 1.59 -14.50 -33.72
N HIS A 48 1.57 -14.48 -35.07
CA HIS A 48 0.42 -14.92 -35.85
C HIS A 48 -0.09 -16.31 -35.39
N PRO A 49 -1.42 -16.56 -35.36
CA PRO A 49 -1.96 -17.85 -34.90
C PRO A 49 -1.34 -19.06 -35.60
N SER A 50 -1.11 -18.97 -36.91
CA SER A 50 -0.50 -20.02 -37.76
C SER A 50 1.02 -20.15 -37.62
N SER A 51 1.69 -19.28 -36.87
CA SER A 51 3.15 -19.32 -36.72
C SER A 51 3.61 -20.51 -35.87
N SER A 52 4.71 -21.13 -36.26
CA SER A 52 5.27 -22.28 -35.55
C SER A 52 5.71 -21.90 -34.12
N PRO A 53 5.74 -22.85 -33.18
CA PRO A 53 6.24 -22.59 -31.83
C PRO A 53 7.67 -22.03 -31.81
N ALA A 54 8.51 -22.44 -32.76
CA ALA A 54 9.87 -21.92 -32.90
C ALA A 54 9.88 -20.43 -33.25
N LEU A 55 8.97 -19.98 -34.14
CA LEU A 55 8.86 -18.58 -34.54
C LEU A 55 8.29 -17.71 -33.41
N LYS A 56 7.24 -18.19 -32.71
CA LYS A 56 6.65 -17.48 -31.57
C LYS A 56 7.67 -17.19 -30.47
N ARG A 57 8.57 -18.15 -30.19
CA ARG A 57 9.65 -18.00 -29.18
C ARG A 57 10.70 -16.96 -29.53
N LEU A 58 10.84 -16.52 -30.78
CA LEU A 58 11.90 -15.57 -31.17
C LEU A 58 11.75 -14.22 -30.45
N ALA A 59 10.51 -13.75 -30.27
CA ALA A 59 10.23 -12.49 -29.59
C ALA A 59 10.80 -12.47 -28.16
N THR A 60 10.55 -13.54 -27.40
CA THR A 60 11.13 -13.70 -26.05
C THR A 60 12.64 -13.96 -26.10
N LYS A 61 13.10 -14.84 -26.99
CA LYS A 61 14.52 -15.22 -27.13
C LYS A 61 15.42 -14.01 -27.37
N TYR A 62 14.97 -13.05 -28.18
CA TYR A 62 15.73 -11.85 -28.50
C TYR A 62 15.29 -10.61 -27.70
N ALA A 63 14.49 -10.80 -26.64
CA ALA A 63 13.97 -9.74 -25.79
C ALA A 63 13.37 -8.57 -26.60
N MET A 64 12.62 -8.89 -27.66
CA MET A 64 12.14 -7.91 -28.63
C MET A 64 11.27 -6.81 -27.99
N PRO A 65 10.37 -7.09 -27.02
CA PRO A 65 9.61 -6.03 -26.36
C PRO A 65 10.52 -5.05 -25.60
N ALA A 66 11.49 -5.56 -24.84
CA ALA A 66 12.43 -4.72 -24.09
C ALA A 66 13.35 -3.89 -25.01
N ARG A 67 13.75 -4.45 -26.16
CA ARG A 67 14.54 -3.74 -27.18
C ARG A 67 13.74 -2.63 -27.85
N MET A 68 12.50 -2.91 -28.24
CA MET A 68 11.60 -1.91 -28.83
C MET A 68 11.41 -0.74 -27.85
N TRP A 69 11.14 -1.02 -26.57
CA TRP A 69 11.07 0.03 -25.56
C TRP A 69 12.38 0.79 -25.43
N ARG A 70 13.49 0.10 -25.17
CA ARG A 70 14.78 0.74 -24.86
C ARG A 70 15.33 1.57 -26.02
N HIS A 71 15.36 1.00 -27.22
CA HIS A 71 16.06 1.57 -28.39
C HIS A 71 15.11 2.23 -29.38
N GLY A 72 13.83 1.84 -29.38
CA GLY A 72 12.81 2.43 -30.26
C GLY A 72 12.13 3.65 -29.66
N ILE A 73 11.92 3.67 -28.34
CA ILE A 73 11.07 4.67 -27.68
C ILE A 73 11.85 5.45 -26.63
N HIS A 74 12.34 4.78 -25.58
CA HIS A 74 12.88 5.40 -24.38
C HIS A 74 14.14 6.23 -24.63
N SER A 75 15.13 5.70 -25.37
CA SER A 75 16.37 6.45 -25.65
C SER A 75 16.09 7.78 -26.35
N PHE A 76 15.17 7.75 -27.33
CA PHE A 76 14.81 8.92 -28.11
C PHE A 76 13.94 9.90 -27.32
N LEU A 77 13.00 9.40 -26.50
CA LEU A 77 12.27 10.24 -25.54
C LEU A 77 13.21 10.96 -24.58
N GLU A 78 14.23 10.28 -24.07
CA GLU A 78 15.22 10.92 -23.21
C GLU A 78 16.04 11.95 -23.98
N LEU A 79 16.47 11.68 -25.22
CA LEU A 79 17.13 12.68 -26.07
C LEU A 79 16.24 13.92 -26.24
N LEU A 80 14.97 13.74 -26.59
CA LEU A 80 14.00 14.81 -26.75
C LEU A 80 13.83 15.58 -25.43
N ARG A 81 13.65 14.90 -24.29
CA ARG A 81 13.47 15.50 -22.97
C ARG A 81 14.66 16.38 -22.57
N HIS A 82 15.89 15.93 -22.80
CA HIS A 82 17.10 16.70 -22.50
C HIS A 82 17.28 17.95 -23.37
N ARG A 83 16.55 18.05 -24.49
CA ARG A 83 16.60 19.17 -25.44
C ARG A 83 15.42 20.15 -25.28
N LEU A 84 14.60 20.00 -24.24
CA LEU A 84 13.55 20.97 -23.93
C LEU A 84 14.13 22.36 -23.57
N PRO A 85 13.44 23.46 -23.91
CA PRO A 85 12.13 23.53 -24.55
C PRO A 85 12.14 23.39 -26.09
N ASP A 86 13.31 23.43 -26.74
CA ASP A 86 13.45 23.46 -28.20
C ASP A 86 12.84 22.24 -28.93
N SER A 87 12.76 21.10 -28.25
CA SER A 87 12.21 19.84 -28.77
C SER A 87 10.73 19.62 -28.48
N LEU A 88 10.01 20.54 -27.83
CA LEU A 88 8.68 20.29 -27.26
C LEU A 88 7.67 19.72 -28.27
N ASP A 89 7.46 20.39 -29.41
CA ASP A 89 6.51 19.96 -30.44
C ASP A 89 6.88 18.59 -31.04
N HIS A 90 8.18 18.33 -31.16
CA HIS A 90 8.73 17.06 -31.65
C HIS A 90 8.53 15.94 -30.64
N MET A 91 8.70 16.24 -29.35
CA MET A 91 8.45 15.31 -28.25
C MET A 91 6.97 14.95 -28.17
N LEU A 92 6.07 15.94 -28.26
CA LEU A 92 4.63 15.70 -28.34
C LEU A 92 4.28 14.79 -29.51
N SER A 93 4.76 15.13 -30.70
CA SER A 93 4.52 14.34 -31.92
C SER A 93 5.02 12.90 -31.80
N PHE A 94 6.19 12.69 -31.20
CA PHE A 94 6.75 11.36 -31.01
C PHE A 94 6.02 10.56 -29.95
N VAL A 95 5.60 11.18 -28.84
CA VAL A 95 4.81 10.51 -27.79
C VAL A 95 3.50 9.99 -28.36
N TYR A 96 2.77 10.80 -29.13
CA TYR A 96 1.53 10.34 -29.78
C TYR A 96 1.79 9.18 -30.76
N LEU A 97 2.85 9.26 -31.56
CA LEU A 97 3.23 8.18 -32.47
C LEU A 97 3.53 6.87 -31.74
N ALA A 98 4.37 6.94 -30.70
CA ALA A 98 4.73 5.77 -29.91
C ALA A 98 3.49 5.21 -29.19
N TYR A 99 2.64 6.07 -28.63
CA TYR A 99 1.40 5.66 -27.97
C TYR A 99 0.46 4.92 -28.92
N SER A 100 0.23 5.45 -30.13
CA SER A 100 -0.59 4.77 -31.15
C SER A 100 -0.01 3.41 -31.54
N MET A 101 1.31 3.30 -31.68
CA MET A 101 1.97 2.02 -31.97
C MET A 101 1.78 1.01 -30.83
N MET A 102 1.97 1.44 -29.58
CA MET A 102 1.80 0.58 -28.41
C MET A 102 0.35 0.14 -28.23
N ALA A 103 -0.62 1.02 -28.47
CA ALA A 103 -2.05 0.69 -28.44
C ALA A 103 -2.40 -0.35 -29.51
N LEU A 104 -1.86 -0.20 -30.73
CA LEU A 104 -2.05 -1.19 -31.80
C LEU A 104 -1.47 -2.56 -31.43
N LEU A 105 -0.30 -2.60 -30.79
CA LEU A 105 0.31 -3.85 -30.29
C LEU A 105 -0.48 -4.48 -29.15
N MET A 106 -1.09 -3.66 -28.29
CA MET A 106 -1.99 -4.13 -27.23
C MET A 106 -3.18 -4.88 -27.84
N GLU A 107 -3.78 -4.37 -28.90
CA GLU A 107 -4.91 -5.04 -29.57
C GLU A 107 -4.49 -6.25 -30.41
N SER A 108 -3.37 -6.14 -31.13
CA SER A 108 -2.98 -7.14 -32.15
C SER A 108 -2.07 -8.26 -31.62
N VAL A 109 -1.32 -8.03 -30.53
CA VAL A 109 -0.31 -8.97 -30.00
C VAL A 109 -0.42 -9.08 -28.47
N PRO A 110 -1.46 -9.77 -27.96
CA PRO A 110 -1.74 -9.85 -26.52
C PRO A 110 -0.70 -10.67 -25.72
N SER A 111 0.15 -11.45 -26.38
CA SER A 111 1.17 -12.30 -25.72
C SER A 111 2.20 -11.52 -24.88
N PHE A 112 2.31 -10.21 -25.07
CA PHE A 112 3.20 -9.33 -24.30
C PHE A 112 2.43 -8.19 -23.62
N GLU A 113 1.12 -8.37 -23.39
CA GLU A 113 0.21 -7.37 -22.81
C GLU A 113 0.79 -6.66 -21.58
N GLU A 114 1.39 -7.38 -20.63
CA GLU A 114 1.99 -6.77 -19.43
C GLU A 114 3.05 -5.71 -19.78
N THR A 115 3.90 -5.99 -20.77
CA THR A 115 4.91 -5.02 -21.23
C THR A 115 4.25 -3.83 -21.91
N TRP A 116 3.22 -4.05 -22.70
CA TRP A 116 2.52 -3.00 -23.44
C TRP A 116 1.79 -2.03 -22.51
N ILE A 117 1.10 -2.56 -21.49
CA ILE A 117 0.43 -1.76 -20.45
C ILE A 117 1.42 -0.82 -19.78
N GLU A 118 2.58 -1.32 -19.36
CA GLU A 118 3.58 -0.48 -18.71
C GLU A 118 4.14 0.60 -19.63
N CYS A 119 4.42 0.26 -20.90
CA CYS A 119 4.88 1.23 -21.89
C CYS A 119 3.84 2.34 -22.14
N LEU A 120 2.55 1.99 -22.19
CA LEU A 120 1.44 2.94 -22.34
C LEU A 120 1.31 3.86 -21.11
N GLY A 121 1.47 3.31 -19.90
CA GLY A 121 1.53 4.09 -18.67
C GLY A 121 2.72 5.06 -18.65
N ASP A 122 3.91 4.61 -19.04
CA ASP A 122 5.09 5.45 -19.12
C ASP A 122 4.94 6.57 -20.17
N LEU A 123 4.42 6.26 -21.37
CA LEU A 123 4.16 7.25 -22.42
C LEU A 123 3.15 8.31 -21.96
N ALA A 124 2.06 7.89 -21.31
CA ALA A 124 1.09 8.80 -20.73
C ALA A 124 1.73 9.68 -19.63
N ARG A 125 2.63 9.11 -18.81
CA ARG A 125 3.39 9.85 -17.80
C ARG A 125 4.37 10.85 -18.42
N TYR A 126 5.05 10.53 -19.52
CA TYR A 126 5.87 11.49 -20.27
C TYR A 126 4.99 12.64 -20.80
N ARG A 127 3.83 12.32 -21.39
CA ARG A 127 2.89 13.33 -21.90
C ARG A 127 2.34 14.25 -20.81
N MET A 128 2.04 13.70 -19.64
CA MET A 128 1.67 14.47 -18.45
C MET A 128 2.82 15.37 -18.00
N ALA A 129 4.05 14.85 -17.95
CA ALA A 129 5.18 15.57 -17.39
C ALA A 129 5.57 16.82 -18.19
N ILE A 130 5.48 16.75 -19.53
CA ILE A 130 5.82 17.86 -20.43
C ILE A 130 4.73 18.94 -20.52
N GLU A 131 3.51 18.65 -20.06
CA GLU A 131 2.43 19.64 -20.02
C GLU A 131 2.56 20.51 -18.77
N GLU A 132 3.07 21.73 -18.95
CA GLU A 132 3.25 22.71 -17.88
C GLU A 132 2.17 23.80 -17.87
N ALA A 133 1.52 24.07 -19.01
CA ALA A 133 0.62 25.21 -19.16
C ALA A 133 -0.85 24.83 -18.95
N ASP A 134 -1.30 23.72 -19.52
CA ASP A 134 -2.67 23.23 -19.40
C ASP A 134 -2.79 22.19 -18.26
N LEU A 135 -3.13 22.68 -17.07
CA LEU A 135 -3.34 21.84 -15.88
C LEU A 135 -4.46 20.81 -16.07
N ARG A 136 -5.44 21.08 -16.93
CA ARG A 136 -6.54 20.13 -17.19
C ARG A 136 -6.04 18.98 -18.06
N ASP A 137 -5.33 19.28 -19.13
CA ASP A 137 -4.74 18.26 -19.98
C ASP A 137 -3.69 17.43 -19.22
N ARG A 138 -2.90 18.08 -18.35
CA ARG A 138 -2.01 17.38 -17.41
C ARG A 138 -2.77 16.39 -16.52
N GLU A 139 -3.90 16.78 -15.93
CA GLU A 139 -4.71 15.87 -15.11
C GLU A 139 -5.32 14.72 -15.94
N VAL A 140 -5.73 14.98 -17.18
CA VAL A 140 -6.22 13.93 -18.10
C VAL A 140 -5.13 12.87 -18.32
N TRP A 141 -3.91 13.29 -18.66
CA TRP A 141 -2.80 12.36 -18.87
C TRP A 141 -2.31 11.68 -17.59
N ALA A 142 -2.42 12.35 -16.44
CA ALA A 142 -2.22 11.72 -15.14
C ALA A 142 -3.23 10.60 -14.90
N GLY A 143 -4.51 10.83 -15.24
CA GLY A 143 -5.57 9.82 -15.20
C GLY A 143 -5.31 8.64 -16.14
N VAL A 144 -4.90 8.90 -17.39
CA VAL A 144 -4.55 7.85 -18.36
C VAL A 144 -3.36 7.02 -17.87
N ALA A 145 -2.32 7.66 -17.33
CA ALA A 145 -1.18 6.94 -16.77
C ALA A 145 -1.60 6.09 -15.55
N ARG A 146 -2.45 6.64 -14.67
CA ARG A 146 -2.98 5.94 -13.49
C ARG A 146 -3.77 4.70 -13.90
N MET A 147 -4.69 4.82 -14.87
CA MET A 147 -5.45 3.70 -15.44
C MET A 147 -4.53 2.56 -15.91
N TRP A 148 -3.49 2.87 -16.70
CA TRP A 148 -2.55 1.85 -17.16
C TRP A 148 -1.75 1.19 -16.03
N TYR A 149 -1.25 1.96 -15.06
CA TYR A 149 -0.52 1.37 -13.94
C TYR A 149 -1.45 0.62 -12.97
N ASP A 150 -2.71 1.02 -12.84
CA ASP A 150 -3.73 0.29 -12.10
C ASP A 150 -3.99 -1.08 -12.71
N LYS A 151 -4.09 -1.14 -14.04
CA LYS A 151 -4.16 -2.39 -14.82
C LYS A 151 -2.90 -3.26 -14.66
N ALA A 152 -1.72 -2.64 -14.71
CA ALA A 152 -0.45 -3.34 -14.47
C ALA A 152 -0.41 -3.93 -13.05
N ALA A 153 -0.90 -3.18 -12.05
CA ALA A 153 -0.96 -3.63 -10.67
C ALA A 153 -1.94 -4.80 -10.50
N ASP A 154 -2.99 -4.93 -11.30
CA ASP A 154 -3.89 -6.08 -11.22
C ASP A 154 -3.29 -7.38 -11.75
N LYS A 155 -2.48 -7.28 -12.80
CA LYS A 155 -1.73 -8.41 -13.36
C LYS A 155 -0.53 -8.79 -12.50
N SER A 156 0.14 -7.80 -11.90
CA SER A 156 1.32 -7.99 -11.06
C SER A 156 1.17 -7.38 -9.66
N PRO A 157 0.17 -7.81 -8.86
CA PRO A 157 -0.16 -7.17 -7.58
C PRO A 157 0.96 -7.24 -6.56
N ASN A 158 1.76 -8.30 -6.62
CA ASN A 158 2.85 -8.56 -5.69
C ASN A 158 4.09 -7.67 -5.93
N VAL A 159 4.13 -6.92 -7.03
CA VAL A 159 5.32 -6.19 -7.48
C VAL A 159 5.24 -4.73 -7.04
N GLY A 160 6.12 -4.34 -6.10
CA GLY A 160 6.16 -2.98 -5.56
C GLY A 160 6.54 -1.90 -6.59
N ARG A 161 7.20 -2.27 -7.70
CA ARG A 161 7.62 -1.31 -8.73
C ARG A 161 6.46 -0.57 -9.38
N ILE A 162 5.33 -1.24 -9.63
CA ILE A 162 4.14 -0.59 -10.20
C ILE A 162 3.50 0.36 -9.18
N GLN A 163 3.50 -0.03 -7.90
CA GLN A 163 3.01 0.80 -6.80
C GLN A 163 3.83 2.09 -6.67
N HIS A 164 5.15 2.02 -6.91
CA HIS A 164 6.01 3.20 -6.97
C HIS A 164 5.61 4.18 -8.08
N HIS A 165 5.23 3.69 -9.26
CA HIS A 165 4.73 4.56 -10.34
C HIS A 165 3.42 5.26 -9.94
N LEU A 166 2.50 4.55 -9.29
CA LEU A 166 1.28 5.15 -8.74
C LEU A 166 1.58 6.21 -7.67
N ALA A 167 2.64 6.03 -6.86
CA ALA A 167 3.07 7.04 -5.88
C ALA A 167 3.48 8.37 -6.54
N VAL A 168 4.18 8.30 -7.68
CA VAL A 168 4.58 9.50 -8.44
C VAL A 168 3.35 10.25 -8.96
N LEU A 169 2.30 9.54 -9.36
CA LEU A 169 1.05 10.08 -9.89
C LEU A 169 0.04 10.52 -8.81
N ALA A 170 0.28 10.20 -7.54
CA ALA A 170 -0.63 10.54 -6.44
C ALA A 170 -0.58 12.03 -6.03
N ARG A 171 0.30 12.84 -6.63
CA ARG A 171 0.33 14.29 -6.34
C ARG A 171 -0.99 14.95 -6.73
N PRO A 172 -1.50 15.93 -5.97
CA PRO A 172 -0.91 16.51 -4.74
C PRO A 172 -1.32 15.81 -3.43
N ASN A 173 -1.95 14.63 -3.47
CA ASN A 173 -2.41 13.92 -2.26
C ASN A 173 -1.24 13.25 -1.52
N ILE A 174 -0.75 13.90 -0.46
CA ILE A 174 0.43 13.46 0.28
C ILE A 174 0.24 12.16 1.06
N VAL A 175 -0.99 11.90 1.55
CA VAL A 175 -1.30 10.65 2.28
C VAL A 175 -1.32 9.48 1.30
N GLN A 176 -1.98 9.65 0.15
CA GLN A 176 -2.00 8.64 -0.91
C GLN A 176 -0.61 8.40 -1.49
N GLN A 177 0.20 9.45 -1.66
CA GLN A 177 1.59 9.31 -2.11
C GLN A 177 2.43 8.52 -1.11
N LEU A 178 2.33 8.82 0.19
CA LEU A 178 2.99 8.04 1.24
C LEU A 178 2.52 6.59 1.23
N PHE A 179 1.21 6.35 1.09
CA PHE A 179 0.64 5.02 0.98
C PHE A 179 1.29 4.23 -0.16
N TYR A 180 1.28 4.73 -1.40
CA TYR A 180 1.84 3.99 -2.53
C TYR A 180 3.36 3.75 -2.40
N TYR A 181 4.13 4.72 -1.88
CA TYR A 181 5.55 4.49 -1.58
C TYR A 181 5.75 3.43 -0.50
N SER A 182 4.95 3.46 0.57
CA SER A 182 5.01 2.44 1.62
C SER A 182 4.61 1.06 1.10
N LYS A 183 3.57 0.99 0.26
CA LYS A 183 3.11 -0.24 -0.41
C LYS A 183 4.18 -0.80 -1.34
N ALA A 184 4.86 0.04 -2.11
CA ALA A 184 5.99 -0.36 -2.95
C ALA A 184 7.12 -1.04 -2.15
N LEU A 185 7.32 -0.63 -0.90
CA LEU A 185 8.35 -1.17 -0.01
C LEU A 185 7.90 -2.38 0.80
N VAL A 186 6.60 -2.53 1.04
CA VAL A 186 6.00 -3.62 1.86
C VAL A 186 5.21 -4.62 0.99
N SER A 187 5.40 -4.57 -0.33
CA SER A 187 4.88 -5.59 -1.25
C SER A 187 5.63 -6.92 -1.10
N VAL A 188 5.02 -8.03 -1.54
CA VAL A 188 5.66 -9.35 -1.55
C VAL A 188 7.01 -9.34 -2.29
N ILE A 189 7.09 -8.59 -3.40
CA ILE A 189 8.32 -8.26 -4.10
C ILE A 189 8.56 -6.75 -3.94
N PRO A 190 9.35 -6.33 -2.93
CA PRO A 190 9.62 -4.92 -2.68
C PRO A 190 10.34 -4.24 -3.83
N PHE A 191 10.21 -2.91 -3.91
CA PHE A 191 10.98 -2.06 -4.81
C PHE A 191 11.90 -1.11 -4.03
N PRO A 192 13.16 -1.49 -3.75
CA PRO A 192 14.07 -0.72 -2.90
C PRO A 192 14.31 0.73 -3.37
N ASN A 193 14.28 1.01 -4.67
CA ASN A 193 14.47 2.37 -5.20
C ASN A 193 13.36 3.34 -4.76
N ALA A 194 12.22 2.84 -4.27
CA ALA A 194 11.21 3.68 -3.65
C ALA A 194 11.72 4.38 -2.38
N ARG A 195 12.76 3.87 -1.71
CA ARG A 195 13.39 4.53 -0.55
C ARG A 195 14.04 5.86 -0.90
N GLU A 196 14.65 5.96 -2.08
CA GLU A 196 15.21 7.21 -2.58
C GLU A 196 14.09 8.13 -3.09
N SER A 197 13.11 7.57 -3.79
CA SER A 197 12.02 8.35 -4.39
C SER A 197 11.08 8.99 -3.36
N VAL A 198 10.78 8.30 -2.25
CA VAL A 198 9.93 8.83 -1.18
C VAL A 198 10.56 10.05 -0.51
N MET A 199 11.88 10.22 -0.58
CA MET A 199 12.53 11.44 -0.07
C MET A 199 12.08 12.70 -0.81
N LEU A 200 11.59 12.60 -2.05
CA LEU A 200 10.98 13.75 -2.75
C LEU A 200 9.67 14.22 -2.07
N LEU A 201 8.96 13.32 -1.38
CA LEU A 201 7.83 13.66 -0.52
C LEU A 201 8.32 14.19 0.83
N PHE A 202 9.32 13.55 1.44
CA PHE A 202 9.74 13.85 2.82
C PHE A 202 10.59 15.12 2.96
N ASN A 203 11.53 15.38 2.04
CA ASN A 203 12.46 16.51 2.15
C ASN A 203 11.76 17.87 2.39
N PRO A 204 10.65 18.22 1.72
CA PRO A 204 9.91 19.44 2.03
C PRO A 204 9.39 19.54 3.47
N PHE A 205 9.05 18.43 4.12
CA PHE A 205 8.57 18.40 5.51
C PHE A 205 9.71 18.36 6.54
N LEU A 206 10.88 17.85 6.14
CA LEU A 206 12.10 17.80 6.96
C LEU A 206 12.91 19.09 6.89
N ALA A 207 12.70 19.93 5.87
CA ALA A 207 13.39 21.21 5.71
C ALA A 207 13.02 22.23 6.80
N THR A 208 13.98 23.09 7.13
CA THR A 208 13.80 24.19 8.08
C THR A 208 12.78 25.22 7.57
N GLY A 209 11.88 25.68 8.43
CA GLY A 209 10.86 26.69 8.11
C GLY A 209 9.45 26.18 7.84
N GLU A 210 9.23 24.86 7.78
CA GLU A 210 7.91 24.20 7.76
C GLU A 210 6.87 24.69 6.72
N ILE A 211 7.33 25.33 5.63
CA ILE A 211 6.45 25.89 4.58
C ILE A 211 5.58 24.80 3.95
N ALA A 212 6.10 23.58 3.81
CA ALA A 212 5.34 22.45 3.27
C ALA A 212 4.15 22.07 4.16
N SER A 213 4.35 22.02 5.49
CA SER A 213 3.31 21.66 6.46
C SER A 213 2.13 22.63 6.41
N GLN A 214 2.38 23.92 6.14
CA GLN A 214 1.35 24.96 6.07
C GLN A 214 0.42 24.83 4.85
N ARG A 215 0.82 24.06 3.83
CA ARG A 215 0.04 23.88 2.58
C ARG A 215 -1.03 22.78 2.68
N TYR A 216 -0.97 21.94 3.71
CA TYR A 216 -1.82 20.76 3.85
C TYR A 216 -2.61 20.80 5.17
N PRO A 217 -3.71 20.03 5.29
CA PRO A 217 -4.39 19.84 6.57
C PRO A 217 -3.39 19.35 7.64
N VAL A 218 -3.47 19.93 8.84
CA VAL A 218 -2.54 19.66 9.96
C VAL A 218 -2.39 18.16 10.23
N VAL A 219 -3.49 17.42 10.22
CA VAL A 219 -3.53 15.96 10.39
C VAL A 219 -2.71 15.22 9.34
N GLU A 220 -2.81 15.58 8.06
CA GLU A 220 -2.10 14.93 6.96
C GLU A 220 -0.61 15.30 6.98
N ALA A 221 -0.30 16.57 7.23
CA ALA A 221 1.08 17.04 7.37
C ALA A 221 1.79 16.39 8.57
N ALA A 222 1.13 16.32 9.73
CA ALA A 222 1.66 15.67 10.93
C ALA A 222 1.92 14.18 10.69
N PHE A 223 0.97 13.47 10.06
CA PHE A 223 1.14 12.06 9.72
C PHE A 223 2.32 11.81 8.78
N VAL A 224 2.39 12.55 7.67
CA VAL A 224 3.48 12.39 6.68
C VAL A 224 4.83 12.77 7.27
N LYS A 225 4.88 13.82 8.10
CA LYS A 225 6.12 14.24 8.77
C LYS A 225 6.55 13.24 9.85
N ALA A 226 5.63 12.67 10.63
CA ALA A 226 5.95 11.60 11.57
C ALA A 226 6.55 10.39 10.85
N ALA A 227 5.92 9.97 9.74
CA ALA A 227 6.46 8.92 8.88
C ALA A 227 7.86 9.25 8.35
N ALA A 228 8.09 10.49 7.90
CA ALA A 228 9.40 10.96 7.44
C ALA A 228 10.46 10.84 8.55
N ILE A 229 10.15 11.33 9.76
CA ILE A 229 11.06 11.29 10.91
C ILE A 229 11.39 9.85 11.30
N GLN A 230 10.40 8.95 11.35
CA GLN A 230 10.65 7.52 11.61
C GLN A 230 11.54 6.91 10.51
N PHE A 231 11.24 7.20 9.24
CA PHE A 231 11.92 6.66 8.08
C PHE A 231 13.39 7.07 8.02
N THR A 232 13.70 8.33 8.34
CA THR A 232 15.06 8.89 8.31
C THR A 232 15.81 8.75 9.63
N ARG A 233 15.24 8.06 10.62
CA ARG A 233 15.81 7.94 11.98
C ARG A 233 16.04 9.28 12.67
N GLY A 234 15.09 10.19 12.56
CA GLY A 234 15.14 11.50 13.20
C GLY A 234 14.85 11.45 14.72
N SER A 235 14.55 12.63 15.28
CA SER A 235 14.28 12.82 16.71
C SER A 235 13.02 12.09 17.17
N ILE A 236 13.14 11.33 18.26
CA ILE A 236 12.03 10.62 18.91
C ILE A 236 11.05 11.61 19.54
N GLU A 237 11.54 12.66 20.21
CA GLU A 237 10.70 13.72 20.79
C GLU A 237 9.84 14.37 19.70
N MET A 238 10.45 14.73 18.57
CA MET A 238 9.72 15.31 17.43
C MET A 238 8.69 14.34 16.86
N TYR A 239 9.04 13.06 16.71
CA TYR A 239 8.11 12.04 16.26
C TYR A 239 6.89 11.94 17.18
N ASN A 240 7.11 11.83 18.49
CA ASN A 240 6.03 11.70 19.48
C ASN A 240 5.10 12.91 19.45
N GLY A 241 5.65 14.13 19.41
CA GLY A 241 4.84 15.35 19.29
C GLY A 241 4.02 15.42 18.00
N LEU A 242 4.55 14.92 16.87
CA LEU A 242 3.81 14.83 15.61
C LEU A 242 2.71 13.76 15.66
N VAL A 243 2.97 12.63 16.31
CA VAL A 243 1.96 11.58 16.53
C VAL A 243 0.82 12.12 17.40
N GLU A 244 1.13 12.81 18.50
CA GLU A 244 0.12 13.47 19.34
C GLU A 244 -0.71 14.49 18.56
N GLN A 245 -0.06 15.34 17.76
CA GLN A 245 -0.75 16.31 16.90
C GLN A 245 -1.66 15.64 15.87
N PHE A 246 -1.19 14.56 15.24
CA PHE A 246 -1.97 13.76 14.31
C PHE A 246 -3.21 13.17 14.99
N LEU A 247 -3.02 12.47 16.12
CA LEU A 247 -4.09 11.81 16.86
C LEU A 247 -5.13 12.80 17.36
N PHE A 248 -4.70 13.95 17.90
CA PHE A 248 -5.59 15.03 18.36
C PHE A 248 -6.46 15.59 17.22
N ALA A 249 -5.93 15.67 16.01
CA ALA A 249 -6.65 16.21 14.85
C ALA A 249 -7.49 15.17 14.08
N LEU A 250 -7.21 13.86 14.27
CA LEU A 250 -7.76 12.79 13.44
C LEU A 250 -9.29 12.68 13.51
N ASP A 251 -9.89 12.68 14.71
CA ASP A 251 -11.35 12.57 14.86
C ASP A 251 -12.10 13.69 14.12
N ARG A 252 -11.64 14.94 14.33
CA ARG A 252 -12.20 16.12 13.67
C ARG A 252 -12.01 16.07 12.16
N HIS A 253 -10.88 15.56 11.69
CA HIS A 253 -10.61 15.40 10.26
C HIS A 253 -11.58 14.41 9.62
N ILE A 254 -11.80 13.25 10.24
CA ILE A 254 -12.78 12.25 9.77
C ILE A 254 -14.16 12.89 9.67
N GLY A 255 -14.58 13.62 10.70
CA GLY A 255 -15.84 14.37 10.70
C GLY A 255 -15.94 15.44 9.61
N ARG A 256 -14.82 16.05 9.20
CA ARG A 256 -14.77 17.08 8.15
C ARG A 256 -14.78 16.48 6.74
N VAL A 257 -14.02 15.42 6.49
CA VAL A 257 -13.90 14.82 5.15
C VAL A 257 -15.00 13.80 4.85
N THR A 258 -15.68 13.29 5.89
CA THR A 258 -16.89 12.44 5.81
C THR A 258 -16.71 11.24 4.86
N THR A 259 -17.44 11.17 3.76
CA THR A 259 -17.41 10.07 2.79
C THR A 259 -16.05 9.90 2.12
N LYS A 260 -15.26 10.97 2.00
CA LYS A 260 -13.89 10.88 1.46
C LYS A 260 -12.96 10.04 2.35
N PHE A 261 -13.27 9.91 3.64
CA PHE A 261 -12.50 9.05 4.54
C PHE A 261 -12.62 7.57 4.18
N ARG A 262 -13.64 7.16 3.41
CA ARG A 262 -13.76 5.77 2.97
C ARG A 262 -12.64 5.35 2.01
N VAL A 263 -12.07 6.32 1.29
CA VAL A 263 -10.90 6.13 0.41
C VAL A 263 -9.61 6.37 1.18
N GLN A 264 -9.52 7.48 1.94
CA GLN A 264 -8.30 7.83 2.68
C GLN A 264 -8.02 6.91 3.88
N GLY A 265 -9.06 6.37 4.52
CA GLY A 265 -8.96 5.51 5.70
C GLY A 265 -8.18 4.22 5.43
N PRO A 266 -8.50 3.43 4.39
CA PRO A 266 -7.70 2.28 3.99
C PRO A 266 -6.23 2.61 3.69
N GLU A 267 -5.96 3.71 3.00
CA GLU A 267 -4.59 4.19 2.70
C GLU A 267 -3.82 4.52 3.98
N LEU A 268 -4.49 5.21 4.91
CA LEU A 268 -3.96 5.55 6.24
C LEU A 268 -3.67 4.28 7.05
N ALA A 269 -4.64 3.37 7.18
CA ALA A 269 -4.49 2.10 7.89
C ALA A 269 -3.35 1.27 7.33
N SER A 270 -3.28 1.12 6.00
CA SER A 270 -2.21 0.38 5.34
C SER A 270 -0.83 1.01 5.58
N THR A 271 -0.74 2.34 5.60
CA THR A 271 0.51 3.05 5.89
C THR A 271 0.94 2.85 7.35
N ILE A 272 0.01 2.91 8.30
CA ILE A 272 0.28 2.60 9.71
C ILE A 272 0.75 1.15 9.86
N CYS A 273 0.16 0.20 9.13
CA CYS A 273 0.67 -1.18 9.12
C CYS A 273 2.11 -1.22 8.57
N ALA A 274 2.41 -0.46 7.51
CA ALA A 274 3.76 -0.39 6.94
C ALA A 274 4.81 0.20 7.92
N THR A 275 4.43 1.11 8.83
CA THR A 275 5.36 1.63 9.85
C THR A 275 5.80 0.54 10.85
N LEU A 276 4.96 -0.46 11.12
CA LEU A 276 5.31 -1.63 11.94
C LEU A 276 6.29 -2.59 11.23
N PHE A 277 6.33 -2.57 9.90
CA PHE A 277 7.39 -3.21 9.11
C PHE A 277 8.61 -2.32 8.91
N ASP A 278 8.63 -1.14 9.54
CA ASP A 278 9.66 -0.12 9.32
C ASP A 278 9.84 0.18 7.83
N PHE A 279 8.70 0.29 7.14
CA PHE A 279 8.59 0.46 5.69
C PHE A 279 9.35 -0.62 4.91
N GLY A 280 9.25 -1.89 5.33
CA GLY A 280 9.89 -3.01 4.63
C GLY A 280 11.39 -3.12 4.89
N ASN A 281 11.89 -2.57 6.00
CA ASN A 281 13.26 -2.78 6.40
C ASN A 281 13.47 -4.25 6.79
N VAL A 282 14.41 -4.92 6.13
CA VAL A 282 14.73 -6.33 6.37
C VAL A 282 15.17 -6.62 7.80
N ASP A 283 15.63 -5.59 8.52
CA ASP A 283 16.00 -5.72 9.91
C ASP A 283 14.85 -5.65 10.91
N SER A 284 13.66 -5.18 10.48
CA SER A 284 12.46 -5.14 11.32
C SER A 284 12.09 -6.54 11.83
N TYR A 285 11.62 -6.60 13.08
CA TYR A 285 11.16 -7.85 13.68
C TYR A 285 10.01 -8.47 12.88
N LEU A 286 9.01 -7.66 12.50
CA LEU A 286 7.87 -8.16 11.71
C LEU A 286 8.33 -8.68 10.35
N TRP A 287 9.25 -7.98 9.68
CA TRP A 287 9.77 -8.46 8.39
C TRP A 287 10.44 -9.83 8.52
N LYS A 288 11.31 -9.99 9.52
CA LYS A 288 11.99 -11.25 9.84
C LYS A 288 11.00 -12.36 10.20
N ALA A 289 9.97 -12.06 11.00
CA ALA A 289 8.93 -13.02 11.38
C ALA A 289 8.16 -13.54 10.16
N PHE A 290 7.71 -12.65 9.26
CA PHE A 290 7.01 -13.05 8.04
C PHE A 290 7.91 -13.84 7.09
N SER A 291 9.18 -13.43 6.91
CA SER A 291 10.13 -14.14 6.04
C SER A 291 10.46 -15.54 6.58
N SER A 292 10.65 -15.67 7.90
CA SER A 292 10.89 -16.95 8.56
C SER A 292 9.69 -17.89 8.41
N TYR A 293 8.48 -17.39 8.68
CA TYR A 293 7.25 -18.16 8.53
C TYR A 293 7.06 -18.67 7.10
N ASP A 294 7.25 -17.82 6.09
CA ASP A 294 7.10 -18.22 4.69
C ASP A 294 8.10 -19.32 4.30
N ALA A 295 9.36 -19.20 4.74
CA ALA A 295 10.38 -20.21 4.49
C ALA A 295 10.01 -21.57 5.13
N GLN A 296 9.48 -21.55 6.35
CA GLN A 296 9.02 -22.76 7.04
C GLN A 296 7.80 -23.39 6.36
N LEU A 297 6.84 -22.57 5.94
CA LEU A 297 5.67 -23.02 5.21
C LEU A 297 6.07 -23.67 3.88
N GLN A 298 6.96 -23.02 3.12
CA GLN A 298 7.46 -23.56 1.86
C GLN A 298 8.15 -24.92 2.05
N ALA A 299 9.02 -25.03 3.06
CA ALA A 299 9.67 -26.31 3.39
C ALA A 299 8.64 -27.40 3.78
N THR A 300 7.58 -27.03 4.50
CA THR A 300 6.50 -27.96 4.85
C THR A 300 5.74 -28.45 3.62
N LEU A 301 5.42 -27.55 2.68
CA LEU A 301 4.75 -27.90 1.43
C LEU A 301 5.64 -28.80 0.55
N GLU A 302 6.94 -28.54 0.49
CA GLU A 302 7.90 -29.38 -0.23
C GLU A 302 8.01 -30.79 0.37
N ASN A 303 8.05 -30.90 1.70
CA ASN A 303 8.02 -32.18 2.38
C ASN A 303 6.71 -32.95 2.12
N GLN A 304 5.55 -32.28 2.11
CA GLN A 304 4.28 -32.90 1.75
C GLN A 304 4.24 -33.41 0.30
N LYS A 305 4.79 -32.63 -0.65
CA LYS A 305 4.94 -33.08 -2.05
C LYS A 305 5.76 -34.36 -2.13
N ALA A 306 6.89 -34.40 -1.42
CA ALA A 306 7.76 -35.57 -1.37
C ALA A 306 7.08 -36.79 -0.72
N SER A 307 6.37 -36.61 0.39
CA SER A 307 5.74 -37.73 1.12
C SER A 307 4.50 -38.31 0.42
N THR A 308 3.73 -37.47 -0.29
CA THR A 308 2.50 -37.90 -0.99
C THR A 308 2.74 -38.31 -2.44
N GLY A 309 3.96 -38.07 -2.97
CA GLY A 309 4.26 -38.26 -4.39
C GLY A 309 3.58 -37.24 -5.31
N GLN A 310 2.96 -36.19 -4.76
CA GLN A 310 2.29 -35.14 -5.53
C GLN A 310 3.33 -34.16 -6.11
N THR A 311 3.17 -33.80 -7.38
CA THR A 311 4.02 -32.80 -8.04
C THR A 311 3.62 -31.37 -7.69
N ILE A 312 2.34 -31.13 -7.39
CA ILE A 312 1.76 -29.80 -7.13
C ILE A 312 0.82 -29.92 -5.93
N ILE A 313 0.87 -28.93 -5.03
CA ILE A 313 -0.10 -28.73 -3.94
C ILE A 313 -1.07 -27.65 -4.41
N SER A 314 -2.37 -27.90 -4.32
CA SER A 314 -3.37 -26.91 -4.71
C SER A 314 -3.41 -25.73 -3.73
N ALA A 315 -3.87 -24.57 -4.20
CA ALA A 315 -4.00 -23.40 -3.34
C ALA A 315 -4.98 -23.63 -2.18
N GLU A 316 -6.01 -24.46 -2.38
CA GLU A 316 -6.94 -24.87 -1.32
C GLU A 316 -6.26 -25.75 -0.26
N GLN A 317 -5.39 -26.67 -0.66
CA GLN A 317 -4.62 -27.49 0.30
C GLN A 317 -3.68 -26.62 1.14
N GLU A 318 -3.00 -25.65 0.52
CA GLU A 318 -2.14 -24.70 1.23
C GLU A 318 -2.94 -23.83 2.22
N ALA A 319 -4.10 -23.32 1.81
CA ALA A 319 -4.97 -22.53 2.67
C ALA A 319 -5.46 -23.32 3.90
N ASN A 320 -5.85 -24.58 3.70
CA ASN A 320 -6.26 -25.47 4.80
C ASN A 320 -5.11 -25.74 5.77
N LEU A 321 -3.90 -26.02 5.25
CA LEU A 321 -2.70 -26.22 6.08
C LEU A 321 -2.40 -24.99 6.95
N LYS A 322 -2.49 -23.77 6.37
CA LYS A 322 -2.29 -22.51 7.11
C LYS A 322 -3.28 -22.34 8.25
N GLU A 323 -4.56 -22.65 8.02
CA GLU A 323 -5.60 -22.52 9.04
C GLU A 323 -5.45 -23.60 10.13
N GLU A 324 -5.11 -24.84 9.77
CA GLU A 324 -4.82 -25.91 10.73
C GLU A 324 -3.63 -25.57 11.65
N GLN A 325 -2.52 -25.08 11.07
CA GLN A 325 -1.34 -24.65 11.82
C GLN A 325 -1.65 -23.50 12.77
N LEU A 326 -2.41 -22.51 12.29
CA LEU A 326 -2.86 -21.38 13.10
C LEU A 326 -3.66 -21.85 14.33
N GLN A 327 -4.68 -22.68 14.10
CA GLN A 327 -5.55 -23.18 15.16
C GLN A 327 -4.78 -24.06 16.16
N ALA A 328 -3.89 -24.94 15.67
CA ALA A 328 -3.06 -25.78 16.51
C ALA A 328 -2.11 -24.97 17.39
N TYR A 329 -1.48 -23.93 16.84
CA TYR A 329 -0.58 -23.05 17.58
C TYR A 329 -1.31 -22.38 18.75
N PHE A 330 -2.42 -21.68 18.50
CA PHE A 330 -3.10 -20.93 19.55
C PHE A 330 -3.76 -21.83 20.59
N ARG A 331 -4.24 -23.03 20.22
CA ARG A 331 -4.63 -24.04 21.21
C ARG A 331 -3.49 -24.35 22.17
N SER A 332 -2.27 -24.57 21.65
CA SER A 332 -1.11 -24.93 22.47
C SER A 332 -0.58 -23.79 23.36
N VAL A 333 -0.78 -22.53 22.96
CA VAL A 333 -0.28 -21.35 23.68
C VAL A 333 -1.29 -20.82 24.68
N ASN A 334 -2.59 -20.98 24.43
CA ASN A 334 -3.62 -20.57 25.38
C ASN A 334 -3.61 -21.39 26.67
N ASP A 335 -3.08 -22.62 26.62
CA ASP A 335 -2.86 -23.46 27.79
C ASP A 335 -1.67 -23.00 28.65
N ARG A 336 -0.85 -22.05 28.15
CA ARG A 336 0.34 -21.53 28.85
C ARG A 336 0.02 -20.19 29.49
N THR A 337 0.41 -20.02 30.76
CA THR A 337 0.31 -18.76 31.51
C THR A 337 1.43 -17.75 31.18
N GLU A 338 2.22 -17.98 30.13
CA GLU A 338 3.29 -17.06 29.76
C GLU A 338 2.72 -15.74 29.23
N HIS A 339 2.93 -14.68 30.00
CA HIS A 339 2.64 -13.31 29.59
C HIS A 339 3.53 -12.91 28.40
N PRO A 340 3.05 -12.07 27.48
CA PRO A 340 3.84 -11.64 26.33
C PRO A 340 5.16 -11.04 26.80
N LYS A 341 6.22 -11.33 26.05
CA LYS A 341 7.44 -10.54 26.14
C LYS A 341 7.07 -9.13 25.68
N ALA A 342 6.87 -8.21 26.63
CA ALA A 342 6.85 -6.79 26.32
C ALA A 342 8.22 -6.47 25.70
N VAL A 343 8.32 -6.47 24.37
CA VAL A 343 9.64 -6.35 23.74
C VAL A 343 10.22 -4.96 23.91
N HIS A 344 9.43 -3.97 24.33
CA HIS A 344 9.94 -2.64 24.60
C HIS A 344 9.36 -2.06 25.90
N SER A 345 10.08 -2.29 26.99
CA SER A 345 10.29 -1.19 27.94
C SER A 345 10.84 -0.02 27.15
N SER A 346 10.16 1.13 27.23
CA SER A 346 10.77 2.44 27.09
C SER A 346 12.25 2.35 27.48
N ARG A 347 13.17 2.46 26.52
CA ARG A 347 14.43 3.07 26.90
C ARG A 347 14.02 4.50 27.17
N ASP A 348 14.04 4.87 28.45
CA ASP A 348 14.10 6.25 28.92
C ASP A 348 15.24 6.94 28.18
N SER A 349 14.97 7.38 26.96
CA SER A 349 15.79 8.34 26.25
C SER A 349 15.13 9.69 26.48
N THR A 350 15.00 10.04 27.76
CA THR A 350 14.61 11.37 28.24
C THR A 350 15.65 12.45 27.87
N THR A 351 16.66 12.09 27.08
CA THR A 351 17.54 13.04 26.41
C THR A 351 16.79 13.66 25.24
N LYS A 352 16.59 14.99 25.28
CA LYS A 352 15.95 15.79 24.21
C LYS A 352 16.54 15.57 22.80
N ASP A 353 17.74 15.00 22.72
CA ASP A 353 18.45 14.73 21.47
C ASP A 353 18.38 13.26 21.00
N ALA A 354 17.49 12.44 21.58
CA ALA A 354 17.37 11.02 21.20
C ALA A 354 16.85 10.85 19.77
N THR A 355 17.55 10.05 18.97
CA THR A 355 17.13 9.62 17.63
C THR A 355 16.89 8.11 17.59
N PHE A 356 16.06 7.65 16.65
CA PHE A 356 15.82 6.21 16.48
C PHE A 356 17.13 5.45 16.25
N SER A 357 17.43 4.52 17.15
CA SER A 357 18.69 3.75 17.13
C SER A 357 18.71 2.64 16.07
N GLY A 358 17.55 2.21 15.59
CA GLY A 358 17.40 1.16 14.59
C GLY A 358 15.94 0.80 14.31
N ALA A 359 15.72 -0.29 13.54
CA ALA A 359 14.38 -0.72 13.13
C ALA A 359 13.48 -1.08 14.33
N GLN A 360 14.03 -1.74 15.34
CA GLN A 360 13.31 -2.22 16.52
C GLN A 360 12.76 -1.07 17.35
N ASP A 361 13.58 -0.05 17.55
CA ASP A 361 13.23 1.17 18.26
C ASP A 361 12.16 1.97 17.50
N ALA A 362 12.28 2.05 16.17
CA ALA A 362 11.27 2.65 15.29
C ALA A 362 9.93 1.89 15.36
N VAL A 363 9.96 0.56 15.33
CA VAL A 363 8.75 -0.27 15.41
C VAL A 363 8.07 -0.15 16.78
N ALA A 364 8.84 -0.05 17.87
CA ALA A 364 8.28 0.16 19.21
C ALA A 364 7.41 1.41 19.29
N HIS A 365 7.88 2.52 18.73
CA HIS A 365 7.12 3.77 18.66
C HIS A 365 5.96 3.70 17.64
N ALA A 366 6.16 2.99 16.53
CA ALA A 366 5.10 2.73 15.57
C ALA A 366 3.93 1.92 16.17
N CYS A 367 4.18 1.05 17.16
CA CYS A 367 3.12 0.37 17.91
C CYS A 367 2.20 1.36 18.64
N HIS A 368 2.73 2.44 19.22
CA HIS A 368 1.92 3.48 19.86
C HIS A 368 1.06 4.24 18.84
N LEU A 369 1.63 4.57 17.67
CA LEU A 369 0.87 5.15 16.57
C LEU A 369 -0.26 4.21 16.11
N PHE A 370 0.03 2.90 15.97
CA PHE A 370 -0.96 1.89 15.57
C PHE A 370 -2.10 1.77 16.57
N ASP A 371 -1.79 1.57 17.85
CA ASP A 371 -2.77 1.45 18.94
C ASP A 371 -3.69 2.67 19.00
N SER A 372 -3.10 3.86 19.17
CA SER A 372 -3.84 5.10 19.39
C SER A 372 -4.67 5.52 18.17
N SER A 373 -4.18 5.26 16.96
CA SER A 373 -4.95 5.55 15.74
C SER A 373 -6.20 4.68 15.66
N ILE A 374 -6.09 3.40 16.01
CA ILE A 374 -7.23 2.49 16.04
C ILE A 374 -8.22 2.93 17.11
N GLU A 375 -7.76 3.31 18.30
CA GLU A 375 -8.64 3.81 19.36
C GLU A 375 -9.46 5.02 18.91
N VAL A 376 -8.81 6.05 18.35
CA VAL A 376 -9.49 7.24 17.85
C VAL A 376 -10.54 6.89 16.79
N VAL A 377 -10.17 6.06 15.82
CA VAL A 377 -11.07 5.71 14.70
C VAL A 377 -12.23 4.81 15.17
N PHE A 378 -11.97 3.83 16.04
CA PHE A 378 -12.97 2.86 16.47
C PHE A 378 -13.94 3.41 17.51
N GLN A 379 -13.57 4.49 18.22
CA GLN A 379 -14.47 5.24 19.10
C GLN A 379 -15.57 5.99 18.34
N ARG A 380 -15.47 6.16 17.01
CA ARG A 380 -16.53 6.74 16.16
C ARG A 380 -17.67 5.75 15.91
N VAL A 381 -18.34 5.36 16.99
CA VAL A 381 -19.45 4.40 17.04
C VAL A 381 -20.56 4.82 16.07
N GLY A 382 -20.85 3.96 15.09
CA GLY A 382 -21.92 4.16 14.10
C GLY A 382 -21.51 4.96 12.86
N ASP A 383 -20.30 5.52 12.81
CA ASP A 383 -19.80 6.21 11.61
C ASP A 383 -19.42 5.19 10.54
N ARG A 384 -20.24 5.10 9.48
CA ARG A 384 -19.98 4.15 8.38
C ARG A 384 -18.73 4.48 7.57
N ASN A 385 -18.20 5.70 7.69
CA ASN A 385 -17.04 6.13 6.91
C ASN A 385 -15.73 5.53 7.42
N VAL A 386 -15.69 5.05 8.66
CA VAL A 386 -14.48 4.44 9.25
C VAL A 386 -14.40 2.92 9.04
N VAL A 387 -15.47 2.29 8.54
CA VAL A 387 -15.52 0.84 8.36
C VAL A 387 -14.46 0.32 7.38
N PRO A 388 -14.13 0.99 6.25
CA PRO A 388 -13.03 0.56 5.38
C PRO A 388 -11.67 0.56 6.08
N PHE A 389 -11.40 1.56 6.93
CA PHE A 389 -10.19 1.58 7.78
C PHE A 389 -10.18 0.36 8.72
N ALA A 390 -11.32 0.09 9.39
CA ALA A 390 -11.43 -1.03 10.31
C ALA A 390 -11.27 -2.39 9.62
N HIS A 391 -11.77 -2.53 8.39
CA HIS A 391 -11.58 -3.73 7.59
C HIS A 391 -10.10 -4.02 7.33
N VAL A 392 -9.31 -3.02 6.93
CA VAL A 392 -7.86 -3.16 6.74
C VAL A 392 -7.15 -3.56 8.03
N VAL A 393 -7.48 -2.91 9.15
CA VAL A 393 -6.90 -3.23 10.47
C VAL A 393 -7.22 -4.66 10.91
N LEU A 394 -8.48 -5.09 10.80
CA LEU A 394 -8.90 -6.43 11.19
C LEU A 394 -8.27 -7.51 10.29
N ALA A 395 -8.16 -7.24 8.99
CA ALA A 395 -7.48 -8.13 8.04
C ALA A 395 -5.99 -8.24 8.37
N PHE A 396 -5.35 -7.13 8.73
CA PHE A 396 -3.96 -7.11 9.18
C PHE A 396 -3.76 -7.93 10.47
N LEU A 397 -4.64 -7.78 11.47
CA LEU A 397 -4.59 -8.56 12.71
C LEU A 397 -4.78 -10.08 12.46
N LYS A 398 -5.70 -10.47 11.57
CA LYS A 398 -5.85 -11.88 11.16
C LYS A 398 -4.60 -12.39 10.45
N SER A 399 -3.99 -11.58 9.58
CA SER A 399 -2.72 -11.93 8.95
C SER A 399 -1.58 -12.07 9.96
N LEU A 400 -1.50 -11.19 10.96
CA LEU A 400 -0.50 -11.31 12.02
C LEU A 400 -0.71 -12.60 12.80
N ALA A 401 -1.95 -12.98 13.11
CA ALA A 401 -2.23 -14.24 13.79
C ALA A 401 -1.69 -15.45 13.02
N HIS A 402 -1.76 -15.45 11.67
CA HIS A 402 -1.14 -16.51 10.84
C HIS A 402 0.39 -16.59 10.96
N VAL A 403 1.05 -15.54 11.45
CA VAL A 403 2.49 -15.47 11.72
C VAL A 403 2.69 -15.26 13.22
N PRO A 404 2.64 -16.32 14.05
CA PRO A 404 2.47 -16.15 15.48
C PRO A 404 3.51 -15.29 16.18
N ASP A 405 4.79 -15.38 15.77
CA ASP A 405 5.86 -14.52 16.28
C ASP A 405 5.56 -13.03 16.07
N ALA A 406 5.02 -12.68 14.89
CA ALA A 406 4.62 -11.30 14.60
C ALA A 406 3.42 -10.88 15.46
N MET A 407 2.43 -11.75 15.64
CA MET A 407 1.27 -11.45 16.49
C MET A 407 1.66 -11.27 17.95
N LEU A 408 2.48 -12.17 18.51
CA LEU A 408 2.94 -12.08 19.90
C LEU A 408 3.75 -10.81 20.16
N TYR A 409 4.44 -10.29 19.15
CA TYR A 409 5.17 -9.03 19.27
C TYR A 409 4.23 -7.82 19.40
N VAL A 410 3.07 -7.83 18.72
CA VAL A 410 2.14 -6.69 18.71
C VAL A 410 0.91 -6.85 19.61
N GLU A 411 0.54 -8.05 20.03
CA GLU A 411 -0.74 -8.34 20.71
C GLU A 411 -0.94 -7.52 21.99
N GLY A 412 0.16 -7.21 22.67
CA GLY A 412 0.20 -6.39 23.86
C GLY A 412 -0.14 -4.93 23.59
N GLN A 413 -0.04 -4.46 22.34
CA GLN A 413 -0.29 -3.09 21.87
C GLN A 413 -1.58 -2.94 21.05
N VAL A 414 -2.36 -4.01 20.86
CA VAL A 414 -3.66 -3.93 20.15
C VAL A 414 -4.78 -3.46 21.09
N PRO A 415 -5.65 -2.50 20.71
CA PRO A 415 -6.73 -1.99 21.56
C PRO A 415 -7.97 -2.89 21.48
N TRP A 416 -7.86 -4.10 22.04
CA TRP A 416 -8.89 -5.14 21.93
C TRP A 416 -10.28 -4.71 22.42
N LYS A 417 -10.37 -3.85 23.46
CA LYS A 417 -11.66 -3.31 23.93
C LYS A 417 -12.33 -2.40 22.90
N SER A 418 -11.55 -1.53 22.25
CA SER A 418 -12.04 -0.64 21.19
C SER A 418 -12.52 -1.47 20.00
N ILE A 419 -11.78 -2.52 19.63
CA ILE A 419 -12.18 -3.51 18.61
C ILE A 419 -13.51 -4.19 18.96
N VAL A 420 -13.64 -4.72 20.17
CA VAL A 420 -14.89 -5.37 20.62
C VAL A 420 -16.07 -4.40 20.58
N THR A 421 -15.89 -3.17 21.07
CA THR A 421 -16.94 -2.14 21.08
C THR A 421 -17.39 -1.79 19.66
N PHE A 422 -16.43 -1.67 18.74
CA PHE A 422 -16.68 -1.40 17.34
C PHE A 422 -17.41 -2.54 16.64
N LEU A 423 -16.96 -3.79 16.81
CA LEU A 423 -17.61 -4.98 16.25
C LEU A 423 -19.05 -5.15 16.74
N ASN A 424 -19.29 -4.99 18.05
CA ASN A 424 -20.65 -5.01 18.63
C ASN A 424 -21.55 -3.89 18.09
N THR A 425 -20.97 -2.77 17.66
CA THR A 425 -21.71 -1.67 17.05
C THR A 425 -22.09 -1.99 15.61
N ILE A 426 -21.15 -2.52 14.82
CA ILE A 426 -21.44 -2.97 13.46
C ILE A 426 -22.47 -4.10 13.45
N GLY A 427 -22.39 -5.05 14.38
CA GLY A 427 -23.34 -6.18 14.48
C GLY A 427 -24.79 -5.74 14.62
N ARG A 428 -25.04 -4.61 15.30
CA ARG A 428 -26.38 -4.03 15.47
C ARG A 428 -26.94 -3.35 14.21
N SER A 429 -26.15 -3.19 13.15
CA SER A 429 -26.53 -2.44 11.95
C SER A 429 -27.32 -3.23 10.90
N GLY A 430 -27.71 -4.48 11.22
CA GLY A 430 -28.61 -5.28 10.38
C GLY A 430 -27.94 -6.26 9.43
N ALA A 431 -26.65 -6.60 9.63
CA ALA A 431 -26.00 -7.68 8.90
C ALA A 431 -26.63 -9.04 9.30
N LEU A 432 -26.87 -9.91 8.33
CA LEU A 432 -27.44 -11.24 8.59
C LEU A 432 -26.37 -12.16 9.17
N SER A 433 -26.60 -12.74 10.35
CA SER A 433 -25.61 -13.58 11.04
C SER A 433 -25.16 -14.80 10.24
N SER A 434 -26.07 -15.39 9.46
CA SER A 434 -25.76 -16.48 8.53
C SER A 434 -24.70 -16.14 7.48
N ARG A 435 -24.39 -14.86 7.27
CA ARG A 435 -23.40 -14.38 6.30
C ARG A 435 -21.99 -14.25 6.86
N TYR A 436 -21.85 -14.10 8.17
CA TYR A 436 -20.56 -13.84 8.82
C TYR A 436 -20.16 -14.84 9.91
N GLU A 437 -21.07 -15.70 10.38
CA GLU A 437 -20.76 -16.77 11.35
C GLU A 437 -20.18 -18.05 10.70
N GLY A 438 -20.21 -18.14 9.38
CA GLY A 438 -19.64 -19.26 8.64
C GLY A 438 -18.11 -19.33 8.69
N SER A 439 -17.55 -20.52 8.48
CA SER A 439 -16.10 -20.71 8.36
C SER A 439 -15.53 -20.16 7.05
N ALA A 440 -16.33 -20.12 5.99
CA ALA A 440 -15.93 -19.60 4.70
C ALA A 440 -15.83 -18.07 4.70
N PHE A 441 -14.90 -17.54 3.92
CA PHE A 441 -14.76 -16.10 3.67
C PHE A 441 -16.08 -15.52 3.13
N PRO A 442 -16.62 -14.41 3.70
CA PRO A 442 -17.88 -13.83 3.24
C PRO A 442 -17.78 -13.31 1.81
N GLN A 443 -18.52 -13.95 0.89
CA GLN A 443 -18.67 -13.50 -0.49
C GLN A 443 -20.14 -13.14 -0.77
N PRO A 444 -20.44 -11.98 -1.35
CA PRO A 444 -21.79 -11.64 -1.76
C PRO A 444 -22.31 -12.61 -2.83
N LEU A 445 -23.62 -12.83 -2.84
CA LEU A 445 -24.28 -13.70 -3.82
C LEU A 445 -24.40 -13.03 -5.21
N SER A 446 -24.32 -11.71 -5.25
CA SER A 446 -24.23 -10.90 -6.47
C SER A 446 -22.77 -10.52 -6.74
N GLY A 447 -22.38 -10.40 -8.02
CA GLY A 447 -21.04 -9.92 -8.38
C GLY A 447 -20.66 -8.54 -7.81
N THR A 448 -21.66 -7.68 -7.52
CA THR A 448 -21.43 -6.38 -6.87
C THR A 448 -21.01 -6.54 -5.41
N GLY A 449 -19.90 -5.88 -5.05
CA GLY A 449 -19.31 -5.93 -3.71
C GLY A 449 -18.50 -7.20 -3.43
N ARG A 450 -18.24 -8.05 -4.44
CA ARG A 450 -17.39 -9.23 -4.32
C ARG A 450 -15.97 -8.84 -3.94
N GLN A 451 -15.42 -7.82 -4.58
CA GLN A 451 -14.22 -7.13 -4.14
C GLN A 451 -14.60 -5.71 -3.74
N LEU A 452 -14.14 -5.28 -2.57
CA LEU A 452 -14.32 -3.93 -2.04
C LEU A 452 -13.13 -3.07 -2.48
N PRO A 453 -13.27 -1.73 -2.54
CA PRO A 453 -12.16 -0.85 -2.93
C PRO A 453 -10.89 -1.07 -2.09
N GLU A 454 -11.05 -1.24 -0.78
CA GLU A 454 -9.92 -1.51 0.11
C GLU A 454 -9.26 -2.88 -0.10
N ASP A 455 -9.89 -3.81 -0.81
CA ASP A 455 -9.25 -5.08 -1.12
C ASP A 455 -8.05 -4.89 -2.04
N PHE A 456 -8.18 -3.98 -3.02
CA PHE A 456 -7.12 -3.64 -3.95
C PHE A 456 -5.99 -2.82 -3.28
N ILE A 457 -6.33 -2.05 -2.24
CA ILE A 457 -5.34 -1.39 -1.37
C ILE A 457 -4.48 -2.45 -0.68
N MET A 458 -5.09 -3.49 -0.11
CA MET A 458 -4.38 -4.56 0.60
C MET A 458 -3.66 -5.56 -0.32
N ARG A 459 -4.23 -5.85 -1.50
CA ARG A 459 -3.72 -6.84 -2.46
C ARG A 459 -2.24 -6.57 -2.77
N GLY A 460 -1.42 -7.61 -2.67
CA GLY A 460 0.02 -7.56 -2.97
C GLY A 460 0.95 -7.23 -1.81
N LEU A 461 0.41 -6.79 -0.66
CA LEU A 461 1.20 -6.58 0.54
C LEU A 461 1.70 -7.90 1.14
N VAL A 462 2.90 -7.88 1.72
CA VAL A 462 3.55 -9.08 2.30
C VAL A 462 2.72 -9.75 3.39
N TRP A 463 1.89 -8.99 4.09
CA TRP A 463 0.98 -9.50 5.11
C TRP A 463 -0.35 -10.00 4.50
N ALA A 464 -0.88 -9.32 3.48
CA ALA A 464 -2.19 -9.65 2.90
C ALA A 464 -2.24 -11.02 2.19
N LYS A 465 -1.08 -11.65 1.89
CA LYS A 465 -0.99 -12.99 1.27
C LYS A 465 -1.69 -14.09 2.08
N HIS A 466 -1.89 -13.88 3.38
CA HIS A 466 -2.53 -14.85 4.29
C HIS A 466 -4.00 -14.52 4.57
N TYR A 467 -4.55 -13.48 3.95
CA TYR A 467 -5.90 -13.02 4.24
C TYR A 467 -6.96 -13.58 3.27
N TYR A 468 -6.70 -13.49 1.97
CA TYR A 468 -7.71 -13.85 0.96
C TYR A 468 -7.77 -15.35 0.68
N PRO A 469 -8.97 -15.89 0.38
CA PRO A 469 -9.10 -17.25 -0.10
C PRO A 469 -8.45 -17.40 -1.48
N PRO A 470 -8.08 -18.64 -1.88
CA PRO A 470 -7.59 -18.93 -3.22
C PRO A 470 -8.51 -18.37 -4.30
N ARG A 471 -7.93 -17.83 -5.37
CA ARG A 471 -8.66 -17.35 -6.57
C ARG A 471 -9.66 -16.22 -6.31
N PHE A 472 -9.54 -15.50 -5.18
CA PHE A 472 -10.42 -14.38 -4.85
C PHE A 472 -10.36 -13.24 -5.89
N PHE A 473 -9.17 -13.01 -6.45
CA PHE A 473 -8.93 -12.02 -7.51
C PHE A 473 -8.81 -12.67 -8.90
N GLU A 474 -9.47 -13.82 -9.10
CA GLU A 474 -9.54 -14.51 -10.39
C GLU A 474 -11.01 -14.70 -10.84
N GLY A 475 -11.23 -14.72 -12.15
CA GLY A 475 -12.56 -14.86 -12.73
C GLY A 475 -13.32 -13.54 -12.74
N GLU A 476 -14.38 -13.44 -11.93
CA GLU A 476 -15.21 -12.24 -11.77
C GLU A 476 -14.52 -11.22 -10.86
N VAL A 477 -13.65 -10.41 -11.45
CA VAL A 477 -13.03 -9.26 -10.78
C VAL A 477 -13.79 -8.01 -11.20
N VAL A 478 -14.07 -7.11 -10.25
CA VAL A 478 -14.68 -5.80 -10.52
C VAL A 478 -13.85 -5.06 -11.58
N ASP A 479 -14.54 -4.41 -12.52
CA ASP A 479 -13.90 -3.65 -13.59
C ASP A 479 -12.97 -2.57 -13.02
N GLU A 480 -11.88 -2.30 -13.74
CA GLU A 480 -10.82 -1.36 -13.34
C GLU A 480 -11.37 0.04 -13.02
N ASP A 481 -12.35 0.50 -13.80
CA ASP A 481 -13.02 1.79 -13.63
C ASP A 481 -13.95 1.83 -12.42
N GLU A 482 -14.46 0.68 -11.98
CA GLU A 482 -15.43 0.58 -10.89
C GLU A 482 -14.77 0.32 -9.52
N ARG A 483 -13.59 -0.30 -9.49
CA ARG A 483 -12.97 -0.77 -8.24
C ARG A 483 -12.62 0.35 -7.24
N THR A 484 -12.44 1.58 -7.72
CA THR A 484 -12.15 2.75 -6.89
C THR A 484 -13.41 3.47 -6.42
N LEU A 485 -14.58 3.09 -6.95
CA LEU A 485 -15.86 3.71 -6.64
C LEU A 485 -16.40 3.19 -5.30
N GLU A 486 -16.81 4.11 -4.44
CA GLU A 486 -17.48 3.75 -3.20
C GLU A 486 -19.00 3.71 -3.41
N LEU A 487 -19.52 2.51 -3.66
CA LEU A 487 -20.93 2.26 -3.93
C LEU A 487 -21.73 1.97 -2.64
N PRO A 488 -23.02 2.34 -2.54
CA PRO A 488 -23.86 1.99 -1.39
C PRO A 488 -23.94 0.47 -1.13
N SER A 489 -23.84 -0.35 -2.18
CA SER A 489 -23.83 -1.82 -2.11
C SER A 489 -22.63 -2.38 -1.34
N HIS A 490 -21.55 -1.61 -1.15
CA HIS A 490 -20.36 -2.04 -0.41
C HIS A 490 -20.58 -2.06 1.10
N ALA A 491 -21.59 -1.37 1.62
CA ALA A 491 -21.79 -1.22 3.06
C ALA A 491 -22.04 -2.56 3.78
N ALA A 492 -22.92 -3.41 3.23
CA ALA A 492 -23.26 -4.69 3.87
C ALA A 492 -22.12 -5.74 3.78
N PRO A 493 -21.52 -6.03 2.60
CA PRO A 493 -20.41 -6.97 2.52
C PRO A 493 -19.22 -6.55 3.39
N ARG A 494 -18.96 -5.24 3.51
CA ARG A 494 -17.89 -4.72 4.36
C ARG A 494 -18.16 -4.94 5.85
N ALA A 495 -19.39 -4.71 6.30
CA ALA A 495 -19.80 -5.00 7.67
C ALA A 495 -19.70 -6.51 7.97
N GLU A 496 -20.19 -7.36 7.04
CA GLU A 496 -20.10 -8.82 7.13
C GLU A 496 -18.63 -9.28 7.28
N ARG A 497 -17.70 -8.73 6.50
CA ARG A 497 -16.27 -9.06 6.62
C ARG A 497 -15.64 -8.63 7.93
N CYS A 498 -15.97 -7.44 8.43
CA CYS A 498 -15.46 -7.00 9.73
C CYS A 498 -15.93 -7.93 10.86
N LEU A 499 -17.22 -8.30 10.86
CA LEU A 499 -17.79 -9.23 11.83
C LEU A 499 -17.18 -10.63 11.71
N TRP A 500 -17.04 -11.14 10.49
CA TRP A 500 -16.40 -12.42 10.22
C TRP A 500 -14.95 -12.45 10.71
N LEU A 501 -14.15 -11.43 10.40
CA LEU A 501 -12.78 -11.29 10.91
C LEU A 501 -12.74 -11.28 12.44
N GLY A 502 -13.67 -10.60 13.09
CA GLY A 502 -13.85 -10.63 14.53
C GLY A 502 -14.10 -12.05 15.05
N ILE A 503 -14.96 -12.83 14.39
CA ILE A 503 -15.25 -14.23 14.76
C ILE A 503 -14.03 -15.12 14.52
N GLN A 504 -13.31 -14.94 13.41
CA GLN A 504 -12.09 -15.70 13.14
C GLN A 504 -11.04 -15.45 14.22
N LEU A 505 -10.84 -14.20 14.63
CA LEU A 505 -9.95 -13.86 15.75
C LEU A 505 -10.47 -14.42 17.09
N ALA A 506 -11.78 -14.39 17.32
CA ALA A 506 -12.39 -14.98 18.51
C ALA A 506 -12.23 -16.51 18.59
N SER A 507 -12.24 -17.20 17.44
CA SER A 507 -12.08 -18.65 17.36
C SER A 507 -10.73 -19.14 17.91
N LEU A 508 -9.73 -18.27 17.89
CA LEU A 508 -8.39 -18.54 18.42
C LEU A 508 -8.34 -18.54 19.95
N GLY A 509 -9.42 -18.14 20.63
CA GLY A 509 -9.59 -18.25 22.08
C GLY A 509 -8.67 -17.36 22.94
N ARG A 510 -7.88 -16.48 22.31
CA ARG A 510 -6.83 -15.72 23.01
C ARG A 510 -7.25 -14.31 23.42
N TRP A 511 -7.71 -13.48 22.48
CA TRP A 511 -7.88 -12.04 22.73
C TRP A 511 -9.33 -11.61 22.95
N ILE A 512 -10.21 -12.09 22.09
CA ILE A 512 -11.65 -11.82 22.13
C ILE A 512 -12.42 -13.13 22.07
N ARG A 513 -13.67 -13.09 22.50
CA ARG A 513 -14.63 -14.20 22.42
C ARG A 513 -15.90 -13.71 21.75
N TYR A 514 -16.57 -14.59 21.04
CA TYR A 514 -17.86 -14.34 20.39
C TYR A 514 -18.89 -15.32 20.93
N ASP A 515 -20.06 -14.81 21.31
CA ASP A 515 -21.21 -15.60 21.72
C ASP A 515 -22.23 -15.60 20.58
N SER A 516 -22.46 -16.77 19.97
CA SER A 516 -23.39 -16.93 18.85
C SER A 516 -24.86 -16.79 19.24
N GLN A 517 -25.22 -16.94 20.52
CA GLN A 517 -26.59 -16.77 20.98
C GLN A 517 -26.94 -15.28 21.12
N THR A 518 -26.03 -14.52 21.72
CA THR A 518 -26.23 -13.07 21.93
C THR A 518 -25.70 -12.22 20.77
N GLN A 519 -24.92 -12.81 19.88
CA GLN A 519 -24.21 -12.16 18.77
C GLN A 519 -23.30 -11.02 19.25
N GLN A 520 -22.69 -11.22 20.42
CA GLN A 520 -21.82 -10.23 21.05
C GLN A 520 -20.39 -10.72 21.18
N PHE A 521 -19.46 -9.78 21.00
CA PHE A 521 -18.06 -9.91 21.30
C PHE A 521 -17.77 -9.44 22.72
N ALA A 522 -16.78 -10.06 23.36
CA ALA A 522 -16.19 -9.63 24.61
C ALA A 522 -14.68 -9.89 24.61
N VAL A 523 -13.93 -9.18 25.45
CA VAL A 523 -12.52 -9.49 25.69
C VAL A 523 -12.38 -10.74 26.58
N THR A 524 -11.27 -11.47 26.44
CA THR A 524 -10.90 -12.61 27.31
C THR A 524 -10.25 -12.13 28.62
N GLU A 525 -10.08 -13.04 29.59
CA GLU A 525 -9.31 -12.72 30.82
C GLU A 525 -7.85 -12.38 30.53
N PHE A 526 -7.25 -13.01 29.50
CA PHE A 526 -5.89 -12.71 29.07
C PHE A 526 -5.72 -11.21 28.76
N VAL A 527 -6.63 -10.63 27.96
CA VAL A 527 -6.60 -9.21 27.62
C VAL A 527 -6.80 -8.32 28.84
N ARG A 528 -7.70 -8.68 29.77
CA ARG A 528 -7.87 -7.93 31.03
C ARG A 528 -6.58 -7.94 31.86
N GLY A 529 -5.86 -9.05 31.84
CA GLY A 529 -4.52 -9.15 32.42
C GLY A 529 -3.51 -8.22 31.76
N LEU A 530 -3.46 -8.16 30.42
CA LEU A 530 -2.54 -7.29 29.68
C LEU A 530 -2.68 -5.80 30.04
N GLU A 531 -3.90 -5.31 30.21
CA GLU A 531 -4.15 -3.91 30.55
C GLU A 531 -3.69 -3.55 31.95
N SER A 532 -3.79 -4.50 32.88
CA SER A 532 -3.23 -4.33 34.22
C SER A 532 -1.73 -4.05 34.12
N TYR A 533 -1.00 -4.74 33.22
CA TYR A 533 0.42 -4.49 32.96
C TYR A 533 0.70 -3.16 32.23
N ARG A 534 -0.10 -2.76 31.22
CA ARG A 534 0.07 -1.46 30.53
C ARG A 534 -0.06 -0.27 31.49
N THR A 535 -0.97 -0.37 32.47
CA THR A 535 -1.21 0.70 33.45
C THR A 535 0.01 0.91 34.36
N TYR A 536 0.86 -0.11 34.57
CA TYR A 536 2.09 0.00 35.37
C TYR A 536 3.31 0.48 34.58
N THR A 537 3.35 0.31 33.25
CA THR A 537 4.50 0.68 32.42
C THR A 537 4.40 2.07 31.79
N PHE A 538 3.20 2.66 31.72
CA PHE A 538 2.97 4.01 31.16
C PHE A 538 2.46 5.04 32.18
N ASP A 539 2.56 4.78 33.50
CA ASP A 539 2.26 5.78 34.54
C ASP A 539 3.40 6.82 34.65
N THR A 540 3.71 7.50 33.55
CA THR A 540 4.25 8.86 33.55
C THR A 540 3.09 9.83 33.47
N ARG A 541 2.20 9.80 34.49
CA ARG A 541 1.18 10.83 34.66
C ARG A 541 1.85 12.19 34.65
N SER A 542 1.40 13.02 33.71
CA SER A 542 1.61 14.46 33.68
C SER A 542 1.39 15.05 35.08
N PRO A 543 2.25 15.98 35.54
CA PRO A 543 1.96 16.71 36.77
C PRO A 543 0.68 17.50 36.52
N THR A 544 -0.33 17.24 37.34
CA THR A 544 -1.50 18.10 37.51
C THR A 544 -1.03 19.57 37.52
N MET A 545 -1.35 20.34 36.48
CA MET A 545 -1.34 21.78 36.59
C MET A 545 -2.36 22.15 37.65
N SER A 546 -1.88 22.50 38.83
CA SER A 546 -2.65 23.28 39.78
C SER A 546 -3.07 24.56 39.07
N VAL A 547 -4.39 24.73 38.92
CA VAL A 547 -5.00 26.00 38.54
C VAL A 547 -4.69 26.97 39.69
N GLU A 548 -3.60 27.72 39.57
CA GLU A 548 -3.42 28.93 40.35
C GLU A 548 -4.46 29.94 39.88
N ARG A 549 -5.28 30.37 40.84
CA ARG A 549 -6.29 31.41 40.64
C ARG A 549 -5.60 32.71 40.21
N GLU A 550 -6.07 33.28 39.11
CA GLU A 550 -5.77 34.65 38.73
C GLU A 550 -6.26 35.60 39.83
N ASP A 551 -5.31 36.16 40.59
CA ASP A 551 -5.59 37.33 41.42
C ASP A 551 -5.81 38.56 40.52
N THR A 552 -7.00 39.12 40.69
CA THR A 552 -7.55 40.23 39.94
C THR A 552 -6.83 41.52 40.37
N PHE A 553 -5.96 42.07 39.54
CA PHE A 553 -5.49 43.45 39.72
C PHE A 553 -6.57 44.43 39.24
N MET A 554 -7.32 44.98 40.20
CA MET A 554 -8.09 46.20 40.03
C MET A 554 -7.14 47.35 39.66
N ILE A 555 -7.34 47.95 38.49
CA ILE A 555 -6.86 49.31 38.20
C ILE A 555 -7.98 50.26 38.62
N ASP A 556 -7.72 50.97 39.71
CA ASP A 556 -8.57 52.04 40.23
C ASP A 556 -8.40 53.28 39.34
N VAL A 557 -9.51 53.74 38.76
CA VAL A 557 -9.59 55.03 38.05
C VAL A 557 -10.18 56.04 39.00
N LYS A 558 -9.38 56.99 39.49
CA LYS A 558 -9.87 58.29 39.96
C LYS A 558 -8.90 59.43 39.66
N SER A 559 -9.54 60.50 39.16
CA SER A 559 -9.12 61.90 38.90
C SER A 559 -8.06 62.15 37.85
#